data_AF-H8I7C2-F1
#
_entry.id   AF-H8I7C2-F1
#
_cell.length_a   1.000
_cell.length_b   1.000
_cell.length_c   1.000
_cell.angle_alpha   90.00
_cell.angle_beta   90.00
_cell.angle_gamma   90.00
#
_symmetry.space_group_name_H-M   'P 1'
#
loop_
_entity.id
_entity.type
_entity.pdbx_description
1 polymer ?
#
loop_
_entity_poly.entity_id
_entity_poly.type
_entity_poly.pdbx_seq_one_letter_code
_entity_poly.pdbx_strand_id
1 'polypeptide(L)'
;MTVPEQGEPGLNPKYVEKLVEARLYAINDKKYYDGVIITFYCPRCSHNNTVMKPLFFHSLSMDSFLHAISGYRFETHTCVCGNRLDYKNIVIAQYSHFFSDAGLDLQAELTRDSEFVSFYRMDLNGVREPLDNVMDFRYMYRMFGHVLSVREAWKHMLSTVRETKSIQVYDVEKGYVIAAVPGDIPHQDVTMREMLGPSWPGSSAVVVRLGEMDGEREQYEDSYREWMPEFVEDIRRGRIDASAVIDAQMARKLAENTLKREGIDYIIKDDVCRIDKKPFRVSFSFKDIVKSAAYRGKSLQEAVDEKVDVAVNKIQSAESLYKSLRRDLPSYDFSINHDMLEVINPRTGESVKIDPYGPLPKGGIREMVASLRAELSKNEKFQPVCKCGRQAFILKSIEPATWLKSTKDAFDLVYEERDNAVVVYNIACGEHVNPVKKTDLAEWLIERKDLDELFEEELNSLRINVEAHVGKFGADVIVGALSNNACDIMVHPGFVKGLLDALKVDMGDRVIVYAPMKELILIYREDADVNNLNTAMLQLQEIVAAKDLSQTLLDYACVYDLDEGHGIFNIVDLPEKRGEAEDYPIAELPPEEVDGAGNVVPEQGHHDVSGAR
;
A
#
# COMPACT_ATOMS: atom_id res chain seq x y z
N MET A 1 4.00 -55.08 22.86
CA MET A 1 3.77 -54.28 24.08
C MET A 1 2.28 -54.23 24.31
N THR A 2 1.87 -54.72 25.48
CA THR A 2 0.50 -54.89 25.93
C THR A 2 -0.24 -53.56 26.06
N VAL A 3 -1.50 -53.54 25.64
CA VAL A 3 -2.46 -52.46 25.90
C VAL A 3 -2.54 -52.29 27.42
N PRO A 4 -2.36 -51.08 27.99
CA PRO A 4 -2.51 -50.88 29.43
C PRO A 4 -3.94 -51.26 29.84
N GLU A 5 -4.04 -52.07 30.89
CA GLU A 5 -5.30 -52.47 31.51
C GLU A 5 -6.14 -51.23 31.85
N GLN A 6 -7.44 -51.34 31.55
CA GLN A 6 -8.48 -50.37 31.84
C GLN A 6 -8.65 -50.22 33.36
N GLY A 7 -7.95 -49.25 33.95
CA GLY A 7 -8.25 -48.70 35.27
C GLY A 7 -9.13 -47.47 35.10
N GLU A 8 -10.40 -47.59 35.51
CA GLU A 8 -11.47 -46.58 35.49
C GLU A 8 -11.74 -45.87 34.13
N PRO A 9 -13.00 -45.52 33.81
CA PRO A 9 -13.33 -44.78 32.60
C PRO A 9 -12.89 -43.31 32.77
N GLY A 10 -11.59 -43.06 32.68
CA GLY A 10 -10.99 -41.73 32.77
C GLY A 10 -9.90 -41.57 31.71
N LEU A 11 -9.80 -40.36 31.14
CA LEU A 11 -8.63 -40.00 30.32
C LEU A 11 -7.36 -40.14 31.15
N ASN A 12 -6.26 -40.56 30.50
CA ASN A 12 -4.95 -40.52 31.12
C ASN A 12 -4.65 -39.08 31.60
N PRO A 13 -4.33 -38.86 32.89
CA PRO A 13 -4.09 -37.54 33.46
C PRO A 13 -3.06 -36.71 32.70
N LYS A 14 -2.05 -37.36 32.09
CA LYS A 14 -1.03 -36.70 31.27
C LYS A 14 -1.59 -36.04 30.00
N TYR A 15 -2.71 -36.53 29.47
CA TYR A 15 -3.38 -35.85 28.36
C TYR A 15 -4.13 -34.62 28.84
N VAL A 16 -4.78 -34.71 30.01
CA VAL A 16 -5.48 -33.57 30.62
C VAL A 16 -4.50 -32.45 30.96
N GLU A 17 -3.35 -32.76 31.57
CA GLU A 17 -2.30 -31.78 31.85
C GLU A 17 -1.83 -31.05 30.58
N LYS A 18 -1.57 -31.79 29.50
CA LYS A 18 -1.16 -31.21 28.22
C LYS A 18 -2.25 -30.35 27.57
N LEU A 19 -3.52 -30.72 27.72
CA LEU A 19 -4.63 -29.92 27.23
C LEU A 19 -4.75 -28.60 27.99
N VAL A 20 -4.61 -28.64 29.31
CA VAL A 20 -4.58 -27.45 30.17
C VAL A 20 -3.42 -26.55 29.80
N GLU A 21 -2.20 -27.09 29.69
CA GLU A 21 -1.01 -26.33 29.29
C GLU A 21 -1.18 -25.65 27.92
N ALA A 22 -1.63 -26.42 26.92
CA ALA A 22 -1.86 -25.89 25.57
C ALA A 22 -2.95 -24.80 25.57
N ARG A 23 -4.00 -24.97 26.37
CA ARG A 23 -5.09 -24.00 26.47
C ARG A 23 -4.65 -22.72 27.17
N LEU A 24 -3.96 -22.81 28.30
CA LEU A 24 -3.41 -21.65 29.00
C LEU A 24 -2.40 -20.91 28.13
N TYR A 25 -1.54 -21.63 27.39
CA TYR A 25 -0.64 -21.02 26.42
C TYR A 25 -1.41 -20.21 25.37
N ALA A 26 -2.48 -20.76 24.81
CA ALA A 26 -3.29 -20.11 23.79
C ALA A 26 -4.09 -18.89 24.29
N ILE A 27 -4.57 -18.94 25.53
CA ILE A 27 -5.21 -17.80 26.21
C ILE A 27 -4.18 -16.69 26.42
N ASN A 28 -2.99 -17.03 26.91
CA ASN A 28 -1.91 -16.08 27.21
C ASN A 28 -1.30 -15.44 25.94
N ASP A 29 -1.19 -16.20 24.85
CA ASP A 29 -0.72 -15.69 23.55
C ASP A 29 -1.81 -14.86 22.82
N LYS A 30 -3.00 -14.67 23.45
CA LYS A 30 -4.16 -13.90 22.96
C LYS A 30 -4.66 -14.30 21.56
N LYS A 31 -4.27 -15.47 21.05
CA LYS A 31 -4.56 -15.88 19.66
C LYS A 31 -5.86 -16.63 19.50
N TYR A 32 -6.36 -17.28 20.57
CA TYR A 32 -7.45 -18.25 20.47
C TYR A 32 -8.39 -18.19 21.69
N TYR A 33 -9.13 -17.11 21.90
CA TYR A 33 -10.20 -17.11 22.93
C TYR A 33 -11.25 -18.16 22.63
N ASP A 34 -11.51 -18.43 21.36
CA ASP A 34 -12.29 -19.57 20.89
C ASP A 34 -11.38 -20.55 20.16
N GLY A 35 -11.41 -21.81 20.59
CA GLY A 35 -10.48 -22.78 20.06
C GLY A 35 -10.92 -24.22 20.19
N VAL A 36 -10.34 -25.05 19.33
CA VAL A 36 -10.45 -26.49 19.36
C VAL A 36 -9.06 -27.09 19.52
N ILE A 37 -8.93 -28.02 20.45
CA ILE A 37 -7.76 -28.87 20.60
C ILE A 37 -8.19 -30.31 20.32
N ILE A 38 -7.72 -30.89 19.22
CA ILE A 38 -7.98 -32.30 18.88
C ILE A 38 -6.68 -33.08 18.95
N THR A 39 -6.68 -34.17 19.70
CA THR A 39 -5.55 -35.11 19.75
C THR A 39 -5.92 -36.41 19.05
N PHE A 40 -5.12 -36.76 18.05
CA PHE A 40 -5.25 -38.00 17.30
C PHE A 40 -4.15 -39.00 17.69
N TYR A 41 -4.49 -40.28 17.79
CA TYR A 41 -3.54 -41.37 17.91
C TYR A 41 -3.26 -42.00 16.54
N CYS A 42 -2.00 -42.01 16.12
CA CYS A 42 -1.60 -42.66 14.88
C CYS A 42 -1.31 -44.16 15.11
N PRO A 43 -2.08 -45.08 14.50
CA PRO A 43 -1.82 -46.52 14.67
C PRO A 43 -0.54 -46.99 13.98
N ARG A 44 -0.04 -46.22 12.99
CA ARG A 44 1.13 -46.61 12.18
C ARG A 44 2.47 -46.36 12.90
N CYS A 45 2.59 -45.24 13.60
CA CYS A 45 3.83 -44.84 14.27
C CYS A 45 3.67 -44.67 15.79
N SER A 46 2.48 -44.97 16.33
CA SER A 46 2.12 -44.82 17.74
C SER A 46 2.32 -43.41 18.32
N HIS A 47 2.38 -42.40 17.44
CA HIS A 47 2.54 -41.01 17.84
C HIS A 47 1.19 -40.33 18.07
N ASN A 48 1.11 -39.49 19.10
CA ASN A 48 -0.04 -38.61 19.33
C ASN A 48 0.18 -37.29 18.61
N ASN A 49 -0.78 -36.87 17.79
CA ASN A 49 -0.73 -35.65 17.02
C ASN A 49 -1.82 -34.72 17.54
N THR A 50 -1.43 -33.64 18.20
CA THR A 50 -2.35 -32.64 18.73
C THR A 50 -2.39 -31.45 17.79
N VAL A 51 -3.59 -31.06 17.39
CA VAL A 51 -3.84 -29.92 16.52
C VAL A 51 -4.67 -28.91 17.30
N MET A 52 -4.24 -27.65 17.25
CA MET A 52 -5.01 -26.53 17.76
C MET A 52 -5.53 -25.68 16.60
N LYS A 53 -6.80 -25.32 16.63
CA LYS A 53 -7.44 -24.47 15.63
C LYS A 53 -8.28 -23.37 16.31
N PRO A 54 -8.34 -22.15 15.77
CA PRO A 54 -9.34 -21.16 16.15
C PRO A 54 -10.75 -21.67 15.81
N LEU A 55 -11.73 -21.34 16.63
CA LEU A 55 -13.13 -21.35 16.24
C LEU A 55 -13.50 -19.95 15.74
N PHE A 56 -14.09 -19.86 14.55
CA PHE A 56 -14.55 -18.58 13.99
C PHE A 56 -16.08 -18.52 14.09
N PHE A 57 -16.60 -18.00 15.19
CA PHE A 57 -18.03 -17.71 15.33
C PHE A 57 -18.23 -16.23 15.62
N HIS A 58 -19.03 -15.54 14.81
CA HIS A 58 -19.36 -14.12 15.02
C HIS A 58 -20.43 -13.90 16.10
N SER A 59 -21.16 -14.97 16.46
CA SER A 59 -22.05 -15.04 17.62
C SER A 59 -22.07 -16.47 18.16
N LEU A 60 -21.51 -16.68 19.35
CA LEU A 60 -21.55 -17.99 19.98
C LEU A 60 -22.90 -18.15 20.68
N SER A 61 -23.72 -19.10 20.21
CA SER A 61 -24.92 -19.57 20.89
C SER A 61 -24.64 -20.97 21.44
N MET A 62 -25.50 -21.45 22.35
CA MET A 62 -25.38 -22.84 22.81
C MET A 62 -25.49 -23.80 21.62
N ASP A 63 -26.38 -23.52 20.68
CA ASP A 63 -26.55 -24.35 19.48
C ASP A 63 -25.33 -24.31 18.56
N SER A 64 -24.72 -23.14 18.33
CA SER A 64 -23.51 -23.07 17.47
C SER A 64 -22.31 -23.72 18.15
N PHE A 65 -22.18 -23.59 19.47
CA PHE A 65 -21.18 -24.29 20.27
C PHE A 65 -21.39 -25.82 20.22
N LEU A 66 -22.62 -26.30 20.44
CA LEU A 66 -22.98 -27.73 20.31
C LEU A 66 -22.79 -28.26 18.89
N HIS A 67 -23.09 -27.45 17.88
CA HIS A 67 -22.84 -27.80 16.48
C HIS A 67 -21.34 -27.93 16.20
N ALA A 68 -20.52 -27.01 16.70
CA ALA A 68 -19.06 -27.08 16.61
C ALA A 68 -18.54 -28.39 17.22
N ILE A 69 -19.04 -28.73 18.42
CA ILE A 69 -18.72 -29.98 19.11
C ILE A 69 -19.09 -31.19 18.24
N SER A 70 -20.25 -31.18 17.58
CA SER A 70 -20.68 -32.27 16.70
C SER A 70 -19.84 -32.42 15.41
N GLY A 71 -19.14 -31.35 15.01
CA GLY A 71 -18.32 -31.29 13.79
C GLY A 71 -17.07 -32.15 13.80
N TYR A 72 -16.63 -32.65 14.97
CA TYR A 72 -15.42 -33.49 15.10
C TYR A 72 -15.42 -34.73 14.19
N ARG A 73 -16.60 -35.23 13.80
CA ARG A 73 -16.76 -36.40 12.91
C ARG A 73 -16.22 -36.18 11.49
N PHE A 74 -16.02 -34.92 11.11
CA PHE A 74 -15.50 -34.53 9.81
C PHE A 74 -14.01 -34.15 9.85
N GLU A 75 -13.38 -34.18 11.03
CA GLU A 75 -12.00 -33.77 11.21
C GLU A 75 -11.03 -34.82 10.64
N THR A 76 -10.08 -34.33 9.85
CA THR A 76 -8.98 -35.16 9.32
C THR A 76 -7.65 -34.45 9.49
N HIS A 77 -6.60 -35.22 9.72
CA HIS A 77 -5.25 -34.71 9.94
C HIS A 77 -4.20 -35.65 9.34
N THR A 78 -3.03 -35.14 8.99
CA THR A 78 -1.93 -35.98 8.50
C THR A 78 -0.89 -36.10 9.58
N CYS A 79 -0.63 -37.32 10.04
CA CYS A 79 0.42 -37.61 11.01
C CYS A 79 1.81 -37.27 10.46
N VAL A 80 2.76 -36.97 11.34
CA VAL A 80 4.20 -36.83 10.99
C VAL A 80 4.79 -37.99 10.16
N CYS A 81 4.25 -39.21 10.28
CA CYS A 81 4.67 -40.36 9.46
C CYS A 81 3.97 -40.44 8.08
N GLY A 82 3.21 -39.41 7.71
CA GLY A 82 2.42 -39.35 6.47
C GLY A 82 1.10 -40.12 6.50
N ASN A 83 0.74 -40.78 7.61
CA ASN A 83 -0.53 -41.49 7.72
C ASN A 83 -1.70 -40.51 7.92
N ARG A 84 -2.76 -40.64 7.11
CA ARG A 84 -4.00 -39.87 7.29
C ARG A 84 -4.75 -40.39 8.52
N LEU A 85 -5.14 -39.47 9.39
CA LEU A 85 -5.92 -39.69 10.61
C LEU A 85 -7.30 -39.10 10.40
N ASP A 86 -8.32 -39.83 10.84
CA ASP A 86 -9.72 -39.40 10.79
C ASP A 86 -10.36 -39.40 12.20
N TYR A 87 -11.67 -39.18 12.27
CA TYR A 87 -12.40 -39.15 13.54
C TYR A 87 -12.24 -40.41 14.40
N LYS A 88 -11.97 -41.59 13.81
CA LYS A 88 -11.76 -42.84 14.56
C LYS A 88 -10.42 -42.85 15.29
N ASN A 89 -9.50 -41.99 14.88
CA ASN A 89 -8.20 -41.81 15.50
C ASN A 89 -8.22 -40.75 16.60
N ILE A 90 -9.31 -40.01 16.78
CA ILE A 90 -9.42 -38.99 17.85
C ILE A 90 -9.41 -39.70 19.20
N VAL A 91 -8.51 -39.27 20.07
CA VAL A 91 -8.44 -39.66 21.49
C VAL A 91 -9.31 -38.72 22.31
N ILE A 92 -9.18 -37.42 22.03
CA ILE A 92 -9.91 -36.34 22.68
C ILE A 92 -10.09 -35.17 21.73
N ALA A 93 -11.27 -34.58 21.74
CA ALA A 93 -11.58 -33.28 21.15
C ALA A 93 -12.09 -32.35 22.27
N GLN A 94 -11.39 -31.25 22.50
CA GLN A 94 -11.77 -30.22 23.44
C GLN A 94 -12.12 -28.95 22.66
N TYR A 95 -13.37 -28.51 22.82
CA TYR A 95 -13.85 -27.21 22.34
C TYR A 95 -13.84 -26.26 23.51
N SER A 96 -13.39 -25.02 23.31
CA SER A 96 -13.22 -24.07 24.40
C SER A 96 -13.58 -22.66 24.00
N HIS A 97 -14.23 -21.96 24.94
CA HIS A 97 -14.61 -20.55 24.84
C HIS A 97 -14.16 -19.84 26.12
N PHE A 98 -13.27 -18.86 25.98
CA PHE A 98 -12.68 -18.14 27.11
C PHE A 98 -13.39 -16.81 27.36
N PHE A 99 -13.99 -16.67 28.53
CA PHE A 99 -14.58 -15.42 29.02
C PHE A 99 -13.51 -14.58 29.72
N SER A 100 -12.90 -13.65 28.97
CA SER A 100 -11.72 -12.90 29.43
C SER A 100 -11.99 -11.95 30.61
N ASP A 101 -13.22 -11.49 30.76
CA ASP A 101 -13.71 -10.64 31.85
C ASP A 101 -13.85 -11.42 33.18
N ALA A 102 -14.31 -12.68 33.09
CA ALA A 102 -14.45 -13.57 34.22
C ALA A 102 -13.16 -14.32 34.56
N GLY A 103 -12.24 -14.44 33.60
CA GLY A 103 -11.02 -15.25 33.74
C GLY A 103 -11.32 -16.75 33.79
N LEU A 104 -12.38 -17.17 33.09
CA LEU A 104 -12.88 -18.54 33.09
C LEU A 104 -13.05 -19.08 31.67
N ASP A 105 -12.68 -20.34 31.45
CA ASP A 105 -12.77 -21.04 30.18
C ASP A 105 -13.84 -22.12 30.25
N LEU A 106 -14.87 -22.02 29.40
CA LEU A 106 -15.86 -23.08 29.21
C LEU A 106 -15.26 -24.12 28.27
N GLN A 107 -15.21 -25.36 28.71
CA GLN A 107 -14.64 -26.47 27.94
C GLN A 107 -15.69 -27.55 27.73
N ALA A 108 -15.85 -27.98 26.48
CA ALA A 108 -16.62 -29.15 26.12
C ALA A 108 -15.68 -30.22 25.58
N GLU A 109 -15.66 -31.35 26.24
CA GLU A 109 -14.72 -32.43 25.99
C GLU A 109 -15.47 -33.66 25.49
N LEU A 110 -14.97 -34.23 24.40
CA LEU A 110 -15.41 -35.49 23.85
C LEU A 110 -14.23 -36.45 23.77
N THR A 111 -14.38 -37.63 24.37
CA THR A 111 -13.39 -38.71 24.34
C THR A 111 -13.79 -39.80 23.38
N ARG A 112 -12.81 -40.55 22.87
CA ARG A 112 -13.00 -41.60 21.85
C ARG A 112 -14.14 -42.58 22.14
N ASP A 113 -14.31 -42.95 23.41
CA ASP A 113 -15.26 -43.99 23.84
C ASP A 113 -16.47 -43.42 24.61
N SER A 114 -16.62 -42.08 24.64
CA SER A 114 -17.77 -41.44 25.29
C SER A 114 -18.84 -41.06 24.27
N GLU A 115 -20.07 -41.50 24.53
CA GLU A 115 -21.27 -41.02 23.82
C GLU A 115 -21.74 -39.64 24.33
N PHE A 116 -21.17 -39.18 25.46
CA PHE A 116 -21.55 -37.94 26.12
C PHE A 116 -20.45 -36.89 26.04
N VAL A 117 -20.87 -35.63 25.88
CA VAL A 117 -20.00 -34.46 26.02
C VAL A 117 -19.88 -34.15 27.51
N SER A 118 -18.64 -34.06 28.01
CA SER A 118 -18.37 -33.61 29.36
C SER A 118 -18.04 -32.12 29.35
N PHE A 119 -18.68 -31.35 30.23
CA PHE A 119 -18.44 -29.92 30.32
C PHE A 119 -17.60 -29.61 31.55
N TYR A 120 -16.67 -28.67 31.39
CA TYR A 120 -15.79 -28.21 32.46
C TYR A 120 -15.69 -26.69 32.44
N ARG A 121 -15.46 -26.13 33.62
CA ARG A 121 -14.97 -24.76 33.79
C ARG A 121 -13.51 -24.82 34.20
N MET A 122 -12.66 -24.04 33.56
CA MET A 122 -11.25 -23.91 33.94
C MET A 122 -10.90 -22.47 34.30
N ASP A 123 -10.13 -22.27 35.37
CA ASP A 123 -9.58 -20.95 35.72
C ASP A 123 -8.20 -20.70 35.08
N LEU A 124 -7.66 -19.49 35.25
CA LEU A 124 -6.32 -19.12 34.75
C LEU A 124 -5.16 -19.84 35.46
N ASN A 125 -5.41 -20.55 36.56
CA ASN A 125 -4.42 -21.41 37.23
C ASN A 125 -4.44 -22.84 36.67
N GLY A 126 -5.34 -23.13 35.72
CA GLY A 126 -5.51 -24.46 35.14
C GLY A 126 -6.36 -25.41 35.98
N VAL A 127 -7.03 -24.91 37.03
CA VAL A 127 -7.93 -25.72 37.86
C VAL A 127 -9.21 -25.98 37.09
N ARG A 128 -9.51 -27.26 36.81
CA ARG A 128 -10.71 -27.70 36.09
C ARG A 128 -11.76 -28.22 37.07
N GLU A 129 -12.99 -27.75 36.92
CA GLU A 129 -14.17 -28.21 37.65
C GLU A 129 -15.21 -28.75 36.67
N PRO A 130 -15.78 -29.95 36.88
CA PRO A 130 -16.84 -30.48 36.04
C PRO A 130 -18.13 -29.66 36.22
N LEU A 131 -18.91 -29.57 35.15
CA LEU A 131 -20.23 -28.92 35.13
C LEU A 131 -21.32 -29.99 34.97
N ASP A 132 -22.28 -30.02 35.88
CA ASP A 132 -23.39 -30.97 35.85
C ASP A 132 -24.48 -30.55 34.82
N ASN A 133 -25.03 -31.51 34.08
CA ASN A 133 -25.91 -31.27 32.92
C ASN A 133 -27.28 -30.65 33.29
N VAL A 134 -27.51 -29.39 32.92
CA VAL A 134 -28.16 -28.88 31.68
C VAL A 134 -27.73 -27.42 31.62
N MET A 135 -26.90 -27.05 30.65
CA MET A 135 -26.39 -25.68 30.54
C MET A 135 -27.44 -24.76 29.94
N ASP A 136 -28.35 -24.26 30.78
CA ASP A 136 -29.21 -23.13 30.43
C ASP A 136 -28.53 -21.78 30.76
N PHE A 137 -29.13 -20.67 30.33
CA PHE A 137 -28.57 -19.35 30.57
C PHE A 137 -28.42 -19.02 32.07
N ARG A 138 -29.29 -19.55 32.95
CA ARG A 138 -29.23 -19.33 34.40
C ARG A 138 -28.05 -20.08 35.01
N TYR A 139 -27.83 -21.31 34.57
CA TYR A 139 -26.69 -22.12 34.95
C TYR A 139 -25.38 -21.46 34.50
N MET A 140 -25.33 -20.97 33.25
CA MET A 140 -24.17 -20.24 32.73
C MET A 140 -23.86 -19.00 33.57
N TYR A 141 -24.85 -18.16 33.84
CA TYR A 141 -24.65 -16.98 34.68
C TYR A 141 -24.16 -17.36 36.09
N ARG A 142 -24.74 -18.39 36.71
CA ARG A 142 -24.32 -18.84 38.06
C ARG A 142 -22.87 -19.32 38.09
N MET A 143 -22.44 -20.05 37.06
CA MET A 143 -21.13 -20.71 37.04
C MET A 143 -20.01 -19.83 36.52
N PHE A 144 -20.33 -18.89 35.62
CA PHE A 144 -19.36 -18.04 34.92
C PHE A 144 -19.54 -16.55 35.20
N GLY A 145 -20.65 -16.13 35.82
CA GLY A 145 -21.01 -14.72 35.98
C GLY A 145 -21.48 -14.07 34.68
N HIS A 146 -21.75 -14.87 33.63
CA HIS A 146 -22.08 -14.42 32.27
C HIS A 146 -22.98 -15.47 31.57
N VAL A 147 -23.92 -15.04 30.73
CA VAL A 147 -24.74 -15.92 29.87
C VAL A 147 -24.02 -16.27 28.58
N LEU A 148 -24.13 -17.49 28.05
CA LEU A 148 -23.41 -17.83 26.80
C LEU A 148 -23.79 -16.92 25.61
N SER A 149 -25.05 -16.47 25.53
CA SER A 149 -25.51 -15.52 24.50
C SER A 149 -26.59 -14.60 25.04
N VAL A 150 -26.35 -13.29 24.96
CA VAL A 150 -27.32 -12.26 25.38
C VAL A 150 -28.55 -12.26 24.45
N ARG A 151 -28.35 -12.53 23.15
CA ARG A 151 -29.46 -12.64 22.18
C ARG A 151 -30.43 -13.77 22.53
N GLU A 152 -29.92 -14.94 22.89
CA GLU A 152 -30.77 -16.08 23.27
C GLU A 152 -31.46 -15.85 24.62
N ALA A 153 -30.78 -15.19 25.57
CA ALA A 153 -31.41 -14.75 26.82
C ALA A 153 -32.59 -13.79 26.56
N TRP A 154 -32.44 -12.83 25.63
CA TRP A 154 -33.52 -11.95 25.18
C TRP A 154 -34.70 -12.71 24.58
N LYS A 155 -34.46 -13.59 23.61
CA LYS A 155 -35.53 -14.36 22.95
C LYS A 155 -36.30 -15.23 23.94
N HIS A 156 -35.59 -15.94 24.81
CA HIS A 156 -36.21 -16.75 25.85
C HIS A 156 -37.05 -15.88 26.80
N MET A 157 -36.51 -14.75 27.24
CA MET A 157 -37.21 -13.80 28.12
C MET A 157 -38.49 -13.27 27.47
N LEU A 158 -38.41 -12.78 26.23
CA LEU A 158 -39.55 -12.21 25.52
C LEU A 158 -40.63 -13.25 25.20
N SER A 159 -40.25 -14.49 24.83
CA SER A 159 -41.23 -15.58 24.67
C SER A 159 -41.93 -15.89 25.98
N THR A 160 -41.18 -15.97 27.09
CA THR A 160 -41.74 -16.22 28.42
C THR A 160 -42.72 -15.13 28.84
N VAL A 161 -42.37 -13.85 28.65
CA VAL A 161 -43.28 -12.72 28.93
C VAL A 161 -44.53 -12.79 28.06
N ARG A 162 -44.38 -13.10 26.77
CA ARG A 162 -45.49 -13.19 25.83
C ARG A 162 -46.50 -14.27 26.25
N GLU A 163 -46.01 -15.42 26.71
CA GLU A 163 -46.80 -16.59 27.13
C GLU A 163 -47.39 -16.44 28.53
N THR A 164 -46.58 -16.05 29.50
CA THR A 164 -46.96 -16.05 30.93
C THR A 164 -47.57 -14.75 31.40
N LYS A 165 -47.42 -13.65 30.65
CA LYS A 165 -47.82 -12.29 31.04
C LYS A 165 -47.24 -11.87 32.39
N SER A 166 -46.04 -12.35 32.72
CA SER A 166 -45.32 -12.02 33.95
C SER A 166 -44.07 -11.20 33.64
N ILE A 167 -43.64 -10.39 34.60
CA ILE A 167 -42.36 -9.66 34.53
C ILE A 167 -41.21 -10.68 34.56
N GLN A 168 -40.26 -10.53 33.65
CA GLN A 168 -39.05 -11.35 33.62
C GLN A 168 -37.82 -10.45 33.73
N VAL A 169 -36.87 -10.85 34.57
CA VAL A 169 -35.61 -10.16 34.80
C VAL A 169 -34.51 -11.21 34.79
N TYR A 170 -33.51 -11.04 33.93
CA TYR A 170 -32.35 -11.93 33.84
C TYR A 170 -31.06 -11.13 33.98
N ASP A 171 -30.21 -11.59 34.89
CA ASP A 171 -28.82 -11.14 34.95
C ASP A 171 -28.06 -11.74 33.76
N VAL A 172 -27.46 -10.87 32.94
CA VAL A 172 -26.74 -11.26 31.72
C VAL A 172 -25.27 -11.45 32.04
N GLU A 173 -24.69 -10.48 32.73
CA GLU A 173 -23.33 -10.50 33.23
C GLU A 173 -23.18 -9.48 34.35
N LYS A 174 -22.00 -9.40 34.97
CA LYS A 174 -21.75 -8.42 36.03
C LYS A 174 -21.92 -6.99 35.49
N GLY A 175 -22.90 -6.26 36.03
CA GLY A 175 -23.17 -4.89 35.61
C GLY A 175 -24.14 -4.77 34.43
N TYR A 176 -24.76 -5.86 33.96
CA TYR A 176 -25.73 -5.84 32.88
C TYR A 176 -26.89 -6.81 33.18
N VAL A 177 -28.09 -6.25 33.26
CA VAL A 177 -29.35 -6.96 33.44
C VAL A 177 -30.31 -6.62 32.32
N ILE A 178 -31.10 -7.60 31.88
CA ILE A 178 -32.19 -7.39 30.93
C ILE A 178 -33.52 -7.65 31.64
N ALA A 179 -34.52 -6.84 31.29
CA ALA A 179 -35.86 -6.93 31.85
C ALA A 179 -36.89 -6.81 30.72
N ALA A 180 -37.95 -7.59 30.83
CA ALA A 180 -39.11 -7.47 29.96
C ALA A 180 -40.39 -7.46 30.79
N VAL A 181 -41.22 -6.46 30.54
CA VAL A 181 -42.46 -6.18 31.26
C VAL A 181 -43.64 -6.25 30.28
N PRO A 182 -44.71 -6.98 30.61
CA PRO A 182 -45.97 -6.92 29.84
C PRO A 182 -46.53 -5.49 29.79
N GLY A 183 -46.90 -5.02 28.59
CA GLY A 183 -47.35 -3.64 28.38
C GLY A 183 -48.72 -3.29 29.00
N ASP A 184 -49.47 -4.29 29.44
CA ASP A 184 -50.73 -4.19 30.17
C ASP A 184 -50.53 -3.88 31.67
N ILE A 185 -49.29 -3.93 32.17
CA ILE A 185 -48.95 -3.50 33.54
C ILE A 185 -48.64 -2.00 33.52
N PRO A 186 -49.41 -1.15 34.24
CA PRO A 186 -49.17 0.29 34.27
C PRO A 186 -47.78 0.62 34.85
N HIS A 187 -46.92 1.25 34.05
CA HIS A 187 -45.59 1.73 34.48
C HIS A 187 -45.64 2.81 35.57
N GLN A 188 -46.82 3.27 35.99
CA GLN A 188 -46.98 4.36 36.94
C GLN A 188 -46.78 3.95 38.40
N ASP A 189 -46.84 2.65 38.71
CA ASP A 189 -46.83 2.18 40.11
C ASP A 189 -45.46 1.64 40.59
N VAL A 190 -44.53 1.29 39.68
CA VAL A 190 -43.22 0.69 40.04
C VAL A 190 -42.13 1.15 39.07
N THR A 191 -41.06 1.74 39.59
CA THR A 191 -39.88 2.15 38.80
C THR A 191 -39.07 0.92 38.35
N MET A 192 -38.31 1.04 37.26
CA MET A 192 -37.39 -0.03 36.80
C MET A 192 -36.46 -0.50 37.92
N ARG A 193 -36.01 0.43 38.77
CA ARG A 193 -35.17 0.10 39.93
C ARG A 193 -35.87 -0.78 40.97
N GLU A 194 -37.14 -0.51 41.25
CA GLU A 194 -37.94 -1.32 42.17
C GLU A 194 -38.25 -2.70 41.57
N MET A 195 -38.47 -2.79 40.25
CA MET A 195 -38.69 -4.06 39.55
C MET A 195 -37.45 -4.97 39.57
N LEU A 196 -36.25 -4.42 39.34
CA LEU A 196 -35.01 -5.20 39.39
C LEU A 196 -34.59 -5.55 40.82
N GLY A 197 -34.90 -4.71 41.80
CA GLY A 197 -34.56 -4.94 43.21
C GLY A 197 -33.07 -5.25 43.42
N PRO A 198 -32.72 -6.45 43.94
CA PRO A 198 -31.32 -6.83 44.19
C PRO A 198 -30.49 -7.04 42.91
N SER A 199 -31.14 -7.28 41.76
CA SER A 199 -30.47 -7.39 40.46
C SER A 199 -30.10 -6.03 39.85
N TRP A 200 -30.28 -4.91 40.56
CA TRP A 200 -29.85 -3.61 40.04
C TRP A 200 -28.32 -3.57 39.85
N PRO A 201 -27.82 -3.33 38.62
CA PRO A 201 -26.43 -3.65 38.27
C PRO A 201 -25.37 -2.71 38.87
N GLY A 202 -25.75 -1.51 39.32
CA GLY A 202 -24.81 -0.57 39.91
C GLY A 202 -25.34 0.85 40.09
N SER A 203 -24.60 1.71 40.79
CA SER A 203 -25.01 3.09 41.07
C SER A 203 -25.04 4.01 39.85
N SER A 204 -24.34 3.64 38.77
CA SER A 204 -24.32 4.36 37.49
C SER A 204 -25.04 3.59 36.37
N ALA A 205 -26.02 2.79 36.76
CA ALA A 205 -26.90 2.07 35.84
C ALA A 205 -27.67 3.02 34.92
N VAL A 206 -27.60 2.74 33.62
CA VAL A 206 -28.33 3.40 32.55
C VAL A 206 -29.40 2.43 32.05
N VAL A 207 -30.64 2.90 31.93
CA VAL A 207 -31.74 2.13 31.35
C VAL A 207 -31.83 2.46 29.86
N VAL A 208 -31.73 1.43 29.02
CA VAL A 208 -31.88 1.51 27.57
C VAL A 208 -33.11 0.72 27.17
N ARG A 209 -34.14 1.39 26.67
CA ARG A 209 -35.33 0.71 26.15
C ARG A 209 -35.15 0.37 24.68
N LEU A 210 -35.42 -0.89 24.31
CA LEU A 210 -35.32 -1.32 22.92
C LEU A 210 -36.33 -0.58 22.02
N GLY A 211 -37.52 -0.28 22.55
CA GLY A 211 -38.56 0.47 21.84
C GLY A 211 -38.21 1.94 21.54
N GLU A 212 -37.21 2.51 22.21
CA GLU A 212 -36.76 3.89 22.03
C GLU A 212 -35.66 4.03 20.95
N MET A 213 -35.27 2.94 20.29
CA MET A 213 -34.23 2.97 19.24
C MET A 213 -34.65 3.87 18.07
N ASP A 214 -33.93 4.98 17.92
CA ASP A 214 -34.16 5.97 16.88
C ASP A 214 -33.53 5.49 15.56
N GLY A 215 -34.36 5.01 14.63
CA GLY A 215 -33.89 4.42 13.38
C GLY A 215 -33.13 5.37 12.45
N GLU A 216 -33.23 6.69 12.64
CA GLU A 216 -32.48 7.67 11.83
C GLU A 216 -31.11 8.00 12.45
N ARG A 217 -31.00 7.99 13.78
CA ARG A 217 -29.75 8.32 14.50
C ARG A 217 -28.90 7.11 14.88
N GLU A 218 -29.53 5.94 15.03
CA GLU A 218 -28.92 4.72 15.56
C GLU A 218 -29.01 3.59 14.54
N GLN A 219 -28.18 3.68 13.49
CA GLN A 219 -28.04 2.63 12.48
C GLN A 219 -26.98 1.63 12.92
N TYR A 220 -27.35 0.77 13.88
CA TYR A 220 -26.54 -0.40 14.19
C TYR A 220 -26.82 -1.50 13.18
N GLU A 221 -25.80 -1.95 12.46
CA GLU A 221 -25.84 -3.24 11.78
C GLU A 221 -26.12 -4.33 12.82
N ASP A 222 -26.96 -5.31 12.48
CA ASP A 222 -27.23 -6.45 13.36
C ASP A 222 -27.98 -6.04 14.65
N SER A 223 -28.90 -5.07 14.52
CA SER A 223 -29.77 -4.61 15.62
C SER A 223 -30.88 -5.63 15.96
N TYR A 224 -31.59 -5.42 17.07
CA TYR A 224 -32.68 -6.30 17.49
C TYR A 224 -33.80 -6.47 16.47
N ARG A 225 -33.95 -5.51 15.55
CA ARG A 225 -34.91 -5.60 14.45
C ARG A 225 -34.54 -6.70 13.45
N GLU A 226 -33.26 -7.08 13.37
CA GLU A 226 -32.73 -8.09 12.46
C GLU A 226 -32.62 -9.46 13.13
N TRP A 227 -32.12 -9.55 14.35
CA TRP A 227 -31.88 -10.85 15.02
C TRP A 227 -33.05 -11.38 15.87
N MET A 228 -34.07 -10.56 16.15
CA MET A 228 -35.32 -10.99 16.79
C MET A 228 -36.58 -10.36 16.16
N PRO A 229 -36.78 -10.51 14.83
CA PRO A 229 -37.85 -9.86 14.09
C PRO A 229 -39.26 -10.19 14.63
N GLU A 230 -39.46 -11.38 15.20
CA GLU A 230 -40.72 -11.87 15.73
C GLU A 230 -41.26 -11.09 16.94
N PHE A 231 -40.40 -10.34 17.64
CA PHE A 231 -40.80 -9.52 18.80
C PHE A 231 -40.84 -8.01 18.50
N VAL A 232 -40.42 -7.58 17.31
CA VAL A 232 -40.30 -6.15 16.96
C VAL A 232 -41.62 -5.42 17.07
N GLU A 233 -42.71 -6.00 16.53
CA GLU A 233 -44.05 -5.40 16.60
C GLU A 233 -44.64 -5.43 18.01
N ASP A 234 -44.22 -6.35 18.87
CA ASP A 234 -44.65 -6.38 20.27
C ASP A 234 -43.97 -5.26 21.06
N ILE A 235 -42.66 -5.07 20.85
CA ILE A 235 -41.88 -4.00 21.47
C ILE A 235 -42.31 -2.62 20.96
N ARG A 236 -42.42 -2.43 19.64
CA ARG A 236 -42.75 -1.14 19.02
C ARG A 236 -44.13 -0.62 19.42
N ARG A 237 -45.11 -1.52 19.55
CA ARG A 237 -46.48 -1.17 19.97
C ARG A 237 -46.64 -1.07 21.49
N GLY A 238 -45.55 -1.22 22.25
CA GLY A 238 -45.57 -1.20 23.71
C GLY A 238 -46.36 -2.36 24.32
N ARG A 239 -46.51 -3.49 23.62
CA ARG A 239 -47.13 -4.72 24.17
C ARG A 239 -46.16 -5.45 25.11
N ILE A 240 -44.86 -5.26 24.91
CA ILE A 240 -43.79 -5.67 25.82
C ILE A 240 -42.83 -4.49 25.94
N ASP A 241 -42.60 -4.00 27.16
CA ASP A 241 -41.50 -3.06 27.45
C ASP A 241 -40.22 -3.88 27.69
N ALA A 242 -39.32 -3.84 26.72
CA ALA A 242 -38.03 -4.52 26.75
C ALA A 242 -36.92 -3.50 27.06
N SER A 243 -36.28 -3.68 28.21
CA SER A 243 -35.27 -2.76 28.75
C SER A 243 -33.98 -3.48 29.14
N ALA A 244 -32.85 -2.94 28.72
CA ALA A 244 -31.52 -3.28 29.24
C ALA A 244 -31.13 -2.28 30.33
N VAL A 245 -30.57 -2.75 31.44
CA VAL A 245 -30.01 -1.92 32.51
C VAL A 245 -28.53 -2.25 32.62
N ILE A 246 -27.68 -1.26 32.32
CA ILE A 246 -26.22 -1.47 32.22
C ILE A 246 -25.48 -0.44 33.07
N ASP A 247 -24.58 -0.89 33.93
CA ASP A 247 -23.71 -0.02 34.72
C ASP A 247 -22.59 0.58 33.86
N ALA A 248 -22.69 1.88 33.61
CA ALA A 248 -21.70 2.62 32.83
C ALA A 248 -20.30 2.59 33.46
N GLN A 249 -20.17 2.42 34.79
CA GLN A 249 -18.86 2.28 35.44
C GLN A 249 -18.20 0.94 35.12
N MET A 250 -18.99 -0.12 34.94
CA MET A 250 -18.46 -1.41 34.53
C MET A 250 -17.92 -1.33 33.09
N ALA A 251 -18.68 -0.70 32.18
CA ALA A 251 -18.24 -0.48 30.80
C ALA A 251 -16.89 0.26 30.74
N ARG A 252 -16.74 1.29 31.58
CA ARG A 252 -15.48 2.03 31.74
C ARG A 252 -14.35 1.13 32.23
N LYS A 253 -14.58 0.37 33.29
CA LYS A 253 -13.57 -0.53 33.86
C LYS A 253 -13.12 -1.59 32.86
N LEU A 254 -14.04 -2.19 32.12
CA LEU A 254 -13.70 -3.17 31.08
C LEU A 254 -12.88 -2.52 29.96
N ALA A 255 -13.27 -1.34 29.47
CA ALA A 255 -12.49 -0.62 28.46
C ALA A 255 -11.09 -0.24 28.95
N GLU A 256 -10.95 0.22 30.20
CA GLU A 256 -9.64 0.49 30.80
C GLU A 256 -8.78 -0.77 30.87
N ASN A 257 -9.37 -1.91 31.27
CA ASN A 257 -8.66 -3.18 31.35
C ASN A 257 -8.19 -3.62 29.96
N THR A 258 -9.06 -3.55 28.94
CA THR A 258 -8.70 -3.86 27.54
C THR A 258 -7.57 -2.94 27.06
N LEU A 259 -7.69 -1.63 27.25
CA LEU A 259 -6.66 -0.66 26.81
C LEU A 259 -5.32 -0.86 27.53
N LYS A 260 -5.32 -1.09 28.85
CA LYS A 260 -4.12 -1.43 29.63
C LYS A 260 -3.48 -2.74 29.17
N ARG A 261 -4.29 -3.76 28.91
CA ARG A 261 -3.85 -5.08 28.43
C ARG A 261 -3.17 -5.00 27.06
N GLU A 262 -3.61 -4.08 26.21
CA GLU A 262 -3.00 -3.84 24.89
C GLU A 262 -1.87 -2.78 24.92
N GLY A 263 -1.55 -2.21 26.09
CA GLY A 263 -0.49 -1.21 26.23
C GLY A 263 -0.78 0.09 25.48
N ILE A 264 -2.06 0.46 25.34
CA ILE A 264 -2.50 1.65 24.62
C ILE A 264 -2.64 2.82 25.60
N ASP A 265 -2.05 3.96 25.27
CA ASP A 265 -2.21 5.18 26.05
C ASP A 265 -3.60 5.80 25.84
N TYR A 266 -4.30 6.10 26.94
CA TYR A 266 -5.65 6.64 26.90
C TYR A 266 -5.91 7.66 28.01
N ILE A 267 -6.91 8.51 27.77
CA ILE A 267 -7.45 9.49 28.72
C ILE A 267 -8.96 9.34 28.75
N ILE A 268 -9.51 9.05 29.93
CA ILE A 268 -10.96 9.04 30.16
C ILE A 268 -11.38 10.34 30.83
N LYS A 269 -12.36 11.02 30.24
CA LYS A 269 -13.03 12.17 30.85
C LYS A 269 -14.54 12.00 30.68
N ASP A 270 -15.25 12.07 31.80
CA ASP A 270 -16.70 11.90 31.84
C ASP A 270 -17.15 10.63 31.10
N ASP A 271 -17.87 10.77 29.99
CA ASP A 271 -18.43 9.69 29.19
C ASP A 271 -17.61 9.32 27.94
N VAL A 272 -16.43 9.94 27.75
CA VAL A 272 -15.62 9.77 26.55
C VAL A 272 -14.25 9.21 26.91
N CYS A 273 -13.86 8.15 26.20
CA CYS A 273 -12.50 7.64 26.19
C CYS A 273 -11.76 8.18 24.97
N ARG A 274 -10.60 8.79 25.17
CA ARG A 274 -9.72 9.28 24.11
C ARG A 274 -8.45 8.43 24.09
N ILE A 275 -8.14 7.86 22.93
CA ILE A 275 -6.87 7.20 22.64
C ILE A 275 -5.97 8.22 21.94
N ASP A 276 -4.80 8.49 22.53
CA ASP A 276 -3.84 9.46 22.02
C ASP A 276 -2.59 8.74 21.51
N LYS A 277 -2.35 8.79 20.20
CA LYS A 277 -1.11 8.32 19.59
C LYS A 277 -0.57 9.40 18.66
N LYS A 278 0.23 10.31 19.24
CA LYS A 278 0.69 11.53 18.54
C LYS A 278 1.23 11.20 17.14
N PRO A 279 0.79 11.94 16.10
CA PRO A 279 -0.06 13.13 16.14
C PRO A 279 -1.58 12.85 16.07
N PHE A 280 -2.01 11.58 16.01
CA PHE A 280 -3.41 11.19 15.85
C PHE A 280 -4.13 10.99 17.19
N ARG A 281 -5.44 11.18 17.17
CA ARG A 281 -6.34 11.00 18.33
C ARG A 281 -7.66 10.44 17.86
N VAL A 282 -8.21 9.46 18.58
CA VAL A 282 -9.55 8.93 18.33
C VAL A 282 -10.28 8.82 19.66
N SER A 283 -11.58 9.10 19.65
CA SER A 283 -12.42 9.01 20.85
C SER A 283 -13.67 8.18 20.60
N PHE A 284 -14.15 7.52 21.65
CA PHE A 284 -15.43 6.82 21.66
C PHE A 284 -16.18 7.09 22.97
N SER A 285 -17.52 6.99 22.92
CA SER A 285 -18.41 7.22 24.08
C SER A 285 -18.78 5.90 24.76
N PHE A 286 -18.82 5.92 26.10
CA PHE A 286 -19.33 4.79 26.89
C PHE A 286 -20.84 4.61 26.76
N LYS A 287 -21.61 5.70 26.55
CA LYS A 287 -23.04 5.57 26.20
C LYS A 287 -23.25 4.80 24.90
N ASP A 288 -22.39 5.01 23.91
CA ASP A 288 -22.48 4.26 22.64
C ASP A 288 -22.17 2.78 22.84
N ILE A 289 -21.24 2.43 23.73
CA ILE A 289 -20.96 1.04 24.13
C ILE A 289 -22.21 0.41 24.77
N VAL A 290 -22.79 1.11 25.76
CA VAL A 290 -24.01 0.66 26.48
C VAL A 290 -25.19 0.45 25.52
N LYS A 291 -25.43 1.42 24.63
CA LYS A 291 -26.48 1.31 23.61
C LYS A 291 -26.20 0.18 22.62
N SER A 292 -24.97 0.06 22.15
CA SER A 292 -24.55 -1.02 21.24
C SER A 292 -24.77 -2.39 21.86
N ALA A 293 -24.39 -2.59 23.13
CA ALA A 293 -24.60 -3.84 23.87
C ALA A 293 -26.09 -4.19 23.96
N ALA A 294 -26.94 -3.21 24.30
CA ALA A 294 -28.39 -3.39 24.40
C ALA A 294 -29.05 -3.71 23.04
N TYR A 295 -28.86 -2.85 22.04
CA TYR A 295 -29.55 -2.97 20.76
C TYR A 295 -29.08 -4.14 19.91
N ARG A 296 -27.80 -4.52 20.00
CA ARG A 296 -27.23 -5.64 19.22
C ARG A 296 -27.24 -6.96 19.99
N GLY A 297 -27.66 -6.94 21.25
CA GLY A 297 -27.67 -8.12 22.12
C GLY A 297 -26.28 -8.72 22.30
N LYS A 298 -25.28 -7.87 22.54
CA LYS A 298 -23.89 -8.28 22.80
C LYS A 298 -23.59 -8.23 24.28
N SER A 299 -22.59 -8.97 24.74
CA SER A 299 -22.01 -8.69 26.05
C SER A 299 -21.35 -7.31 26.07
N LEU A 300 -21.14 -6.79 27.26
CA LEU A 300 -20.47 -5.53 27.52
C LEU A 300 -19.00 -5.63 27.13
N GLN A 301 -18.36 -6.78 27.39
CA GLN A 301 -17.00 -7.05 26.94
C GLN A 301 -16.91 -7.05 25.40
N GLU A 302 -17.81 -7.74 24.70
CA GLU A 302 -17.86 -7.75 23.23
C GLU A 302 -18.07 -6.34 22.66
N ALA A 303 -18.98 -5.56 23.24
CA ALA A 303 -19.26 -4.20 22.82
C ALA A 303 -18.08 -3.24 23.09
N VAL A 304 -17.35 -3.45 24.19
CA VAL A 304 -16.12 -2.72 24.52
C VAL A 304 -15.01 -3.07 23.53
N ASP A 305 -14.72 -4.35 23.35
CA ASP A 305 -13.62 -4.81 22.49
C ASP A 305 -13.81 -4.34 21.05
N GLU A 306 -15.03 -4.44 20.50
CA GLU A 306 -15.33 -3.92 19.16
C GLU A 306 -15.06 -2.41 19.04
N LYS A 307 -15.47 -1.61 20.03
CA LYS A 307 -15.28 -0.15 20.00
C LYS A 307 -13.82 0.23 20.17
N VAL A 308 -13.09 -0.48 21.03
CA VAL A 308 -11.65 -0.29 21.19
C VAL A 308 -10.90 -0.67 19.91
N ASP A 309 -11.20 -1.83 19.33
CA ASP A 309 -10.57 -2.32 18.09
C ASP A 309 -10.79 -1.35 16.92
N VAL A 310 -12.03 -0.87 16.73
CA VAL A 310 -12.33 0.14 15.71
C VAL A 310 -11.51 1.41 15.93
N ALA A 311 -11.40 1.89 17.17
CA ALA A 311 -10.65 3.10 17.48
C ALA A 311 -9.13 2.92 17.24
N VAL A 312 -8.58 1.77 17.63
CA VAL A 312 -7.16 1.42 17.43
C VAL A 312 -6.83 1.27 15.96
N ASN A 313 -7.66 0.55 15.20
CA ASN A 313 -7.47 0.35 13.76
C ASN A 313 -7.54 1.66 12.98
N LYS A 314 -8.40 2.60 13.38
CA LYS A 314 -8.43 3.96 12.80
C LYS A 314 -7.11 4.70 13.00
N ILE A 315 -6.54 4.67 14.21
CA ILE A 315 -5.24 5.29 14.49
C ILE A 315 -4.12 4.64 13.69
N GLN A 316 -4.08 3.30 13.63
CA GLN A 316 -3.05 2.58 12.88
C GLN A 316 -3.14 2.86 11.37
N SER A 317 -4.36 2.95 10.83
CA SER A 317 -4.61 3.29 9.43
C SER A 317 -4.16 4.72 9.12
N ALA A 318 -4.50 5.68 9.98
CA ALA A 318 -4.06 7.06 9.86
C ALA A 318 -2.53 7.20 9.91
N GLU A 319 -1.86 6.47 10.81
CA GLU A 319 -0.39 6.45 10.89
C GLU A 319 0.26 5.85 9.64
N SER A 320 -0.30 4.76 9.12
CA SER A 320 0.17 4.10 7.90
C SER A 320 0.02 5.01 6.68
N LEU A 321 -1.13 5.69 6.57
CA LEU A 321 -1.39 6.68 5.53
C LEU A 321 -0.39 7.83 5.61
N TYR A 322 -0.19 8.41 6.80
CA TYR A 322 0.76 9.50 7.02
C TYR A 322 2.20 9.14 6.64
N LYS A 323 2.66 7.95 7.06
CA LYS A 323 4.00 7.44 6.69
C LYS A 323 4.13 7.27 5.18
N SER A 324 3.09 6.77 4.52
CA SER A 324 3.08 6.55 3.08
C SER A 324 3.09 7.89 2.32
N LEU A 325 2.28 8.85 2.74
CA LEU A 325 2.27 10.19 2.15
C LEU A 325 3.63 10.88 2.31
N ARG A 326 4.25 10.83 3.49
CA ARG A 326 5.60 11.38 3.69
C ARG A 326 6.67 10.74 2.82
N ARG A 327 6.55 9.44 2.55
CA ARG A 327 7.47 8.74 1.65
C ARG A 327 7.26 9.16 0.20
N ASP A 328 6.01 9.30 -0.23
CA ASP A 328 5.65 9.52 -1.63
C ASP A 328 5.59 11.03 -2.00
N LEU A 329 5.54 11.91 -1.01
CA LEU A 329 5.56 13.38 -1.09
C LEU A 329 6.62 13.96 -0.11
N PRO A 330 7.91 13.64 -0.27
CA PRO A 330 8.95 14.00 0.70
C PRO A 330 9.24 15.50 0.80
N SER A 331 8.93 16.26 -0.25
CA SER A 331 9.13 17.71 -0.35
C SER A 331 7.92 18.54 0.09
N TYR A 332 6.86 17.91 0.60
CA TYR A 332 5.68 18.60 1.13
C TYR A 332 5.74 18.68 2.65
N ASP A 333 5.16 19.75 3.20
CA ASP A 333 4.99 19.92 4.64
C ASP A 333 3.67 19.28 5.10
N PHE A 334 3.69 18.73 6.31
CA PHE A 334 2.53 18.06 6.88
C PHE A 334 2.18 18.62 8.25
N SER A 335 0.93 19.06 8.39
CA SER A 335 0.35 19.65 9.59
C SER A 335 -0.86 18.82 10.01
N ILE A 336 -1.11 18.67 11.32
CA ILE A 336 -2.36 18.07 11.80
C ILE A 336 -3.17 19.16 12.48
N ASN A 337 -4.35 19.45 11.91
CA ASN A 337 -5.23 20.49 12.41
C ASN A 337 -6.57 19.89 12.83
N HIS A 338 -6.84 19.94 14.14
CA HIS A 338 -7.97 19.32 14.82
C HIS A 338 -7.97 17.80 14.63
N ASP A 339 -8.52 17.31 13.51
CA ASP A 339 -8.61 15.89 13.16
C ASP A 339 -8.30 15.62 11.68
N MET A 340 -7.88 16.66 10.94
CA MET A 340 -7.53 16.57 9.53
C MET A 340 -6.01 16.62 9.37
N LEU A 341 -5.50 15.85 8.42
CA LEU A 341 -4.12 15.91 7.97
C LEU A 341 -4.05 16.94 6.82
N GLU A 342 -3.29 17.99 7.01
CA GLU A 342 -3.06 19.06 6.04
C GLU A 342 -1.73 18.83 5.34
N VAL A 343 -1.77 18.76 4.00
CA VAL A 343 -0.59 18.63 3.14
C VAL A 343 -0.36 19.98 2.48
N ILE A 344 0.80 20.56 2.71
CA ILE A 344 1.15 21.91 2.30
C ILE A 344 2.28 21.83 1.29
N ASN A 345 2.12 22.50 0.16
CA ASN A 345 3.23 22.74 -0.76
C ASN A 345 4.04 23.94 -0.24
N PRO A 346 5.28 23.73 0.25
CA PRO A 346 6.07 24.82 0.83
C PRO A 346 6.44 25.89 -0.20
N ARG A 347 6.40 25.58 -1.51
CA ARG A 347 6.72 26.52 -2.58
C ARG A 347 5.58 27.48 -2.88
N THR A 348 4.35 26.95 -3.03
CA THR A 348 3.18 27.78 -3.38
C THR A 348 2.44 28.30 -2.14
N GLY A 349 2.65 27.68 -0.97
CA GLY A 349 1.85 27.93 0.23
C GLY A 349 0.43 27.36 0.16
N GLU A 350 0.08 26.65 -0.91
CA GLU A 350 -1.21 25.98 -1.04
C GLU A 350 -1.29 24.76 -0.12
N SER A 351 -2.48 24.50 0.41
CA SER A 351 -2.72 23.42 1.36
C SER A 351 -4.00 22.65 1.03
N VAL A 352 -3.93 21.33 1.09
CA VAL A 352 -5.10 20.44 0.97
C VAL A 352 -5.29 19.68 2.28
N LYS A 353 -6.53 19.61 2.76
CA LYS A 353 -6.91 18.89 3.98
C LYS A 353 -7.54 17.56 3.62
N ILE A 354 -7.01 16.48 4.19
CA ILE A 354 -7.49 15.12 4.03
C ILE A 354 -7.92 14.55 5.39
N ASP A 355 -8.98 13.75 5.38
CA ASP A 355 -9.41 13.00 6.56
C ASP A 355 -8.53 11.75 6.69
N PRO A 356 -7.65 11.65 7.70
CA PRO A 356 -6.75 10.51 7.85
C PRO A 356 -7.46 9.24 8.34
N TYR A 357 -8.71 9.36 8.80
CA TYR A 357 -9.54 8.25 9.29
C TYR A 357 -10.57 7.79 8.25
N GLY A 358 -10.70 8.52 7.15
CA GLY A 358 -11.62 8.24 6.07
C GLY A 358 -11.21 7.04 5.22
N PRO A 359 -12.14 6.45 4.45
CA PRO A 359 -11.81 5.42 3.49
C PRO A 359 -10.90 5.98 2.39
N LEU A 360 -9.91 5.17 1.98
CA LEU A 360 -9.06 5.51 0.85
C LEU A 360 -9.86 5.52 -0.48
N PRO A 361 -9.45 6.34 -1.46
CA PRO A 361 -10.03 6.30 -2.80
C PRO A 361 -9.81 4.93 -3.47
N LYS A 362 -10.55 4.65 -4.55
CA LYS A 362 -10.56 3.32 -5.21
C LYS A 362 -9.19 2.90 -5.75
N GLY A 363 -8.33 3.84 -6.16
CA GLY A 363 -6.94 3.62 -6.56
C GLY A 363 -5.93 3.70 -5.42
N GLY A 364 -6.40 3.77 -4.17
CA GLY A 364 -5.58 3.78 -2.95
C GLY A 364 -4.69 5.02 -2.82
N ILE A 365 -3.57 4.84 -2.12
CA ILE A 365 -2.64 5.94 -1.80
C ILE A 365 -2.04 6.56 -3.08
N ARG A 366 -1.80 5.77 -4.13
CA ARG A 366 -1.23 6.29 -5.38
C ARG A 366 -2.12 7.33 -6.04
N GLU A 367 -3.42 7.06 -6.12
CA GLU A 367 -4.39 8.00 -6.69
C GLU A 367 -4.53 9.25 -5.81
N MET A 368 -4.53 9.08 -4.48
CA MET A 368 -4.52 10.21 -3.54
C MET A 368 -3.28 11.10 -3.75
N VAL A 369 -2.09 10.51 -3.85
CA VAL A 369 -0.83 11.24 -4.10
C VAL A 369 -0.88 11.99 -5.43
N ALA A 370 -1.36 11.35 -6.50
CA ALA A 370 -1.50 11.99 -7.81
C ALA A 370 -2.47 13.18 -7.77
N SER A 371 -3.62 13.02 -7.09
CA SER A 371 -4.59 14.10 -6.89
C SER A 371 -3.99 15.26 -6.09
N LEU A 372 -3.26 14.96 -5.01
CA LEU A 372 -2.61 15.98 -4.18
C LEU A 372 -1.57 16.76 -4.96
N ARG A 373 -0.74 16.09 -5.78
CA ARG A 373 0.23 16.76 -6.65
C ARG A 373 -0.49 17.68 -7.62
N ALA A 374 -1.46 17.16 -8.36
CA ALA A 374 -2.19 17.92 -9.37
C ALA A 374 -2.96 19.12 -8.79
N GLU A 375 -3.39 19.05 -7.53
CA GLU A 375 -4.10 20.16 -6.87
C GLU A 375 -3.14 21.22 -6.34
N LEU A 376 -2.01 20.80 -5.76
CA LEU A 376 -1.04 21.66 -5.08
C LEU A 376 0.04 22.28 -6.00
N SER A 377 0.13 21.86 -7.27
CA SER A 377 1.12 22.36 -8.24
C SER A 377 0.55 23.34 -9.27
N LYS A 378 -0.68 23.85 -9.07
CA LYS A 378 -1.43 24.57 -10.12
C LYS A 378 -0.93 25.97 -10.46
N ASN A 379 -0.12 26.62 -9.62
CA ASN A 379 -0.08 28.10 -9.63
C ASN A 379 1.29 28.80 -9.74
N GLU A 380 2.38 28.16 -10.17
CA GLU A 380 3.58 28.94 -10.55
C GLU A 380 4.50 28.22 -11.55
N LYS A 381 4.77 28.85 -12.70
CA LYS A 381 5.76 28.35 -13.68
C LYS A 381 7.13 28.20 -13.01
N PHE A 382 7.79 27.06 -13.21
CA PHE A 382 9.15 26.84 -12.71
C PHE A 382 10.13 27.82 -13.35
N GLN A 383 10.95 28.48 -12.53
CA GLN A 383 12.04 29.33 -12.98
C GLN A 383 13.36 28.70 -12.53
N PRO A 384 14.16 28.17 -13.46
CA PRO A 384 15.42 27.53 -13.10
C PRO A 384 16.42 28.53 -12.54
N VAL A 385 17.05 28.16 -11.41
CA VAL A 385 18.09 28.94 -10.77
C VAL A 385 19.34 28.07 -10.67
N CYS A 386 20.48 28.62 -11.07
CA CYS A 386 21.76 27.92 -10.91
C CYS A 386 22.15 27.86 -9.44
N LYS A 387 23.02 26.91 -9.06
CA LYS A 387 23.60 26.80 -7.72
C LYS A 387 24.30 28.09 -7.23
N CYS A 388 24.69 28.99 -8.13
CA CYS A 388 25.23 30.31 -7.78
C CYS A 388 24.15 31.37 -7.45
N GLY A 389 22.87 31.02 -7.51
CA GLY A 389 21.72 31.90 -7.23
C GLY A 389 21.28 32.78 -8.40
N ARG A 390 21.91 32.68 -9.57
CA ARG A 390 21.50 33.43 -10.78
C ARG A 390 20.41 32.69 -11.54
N GLN A 391 19.53 33.46 -12.19
CA GLN A 391 18.57 32.92 -13.16
C GLN A 391 19.33 32.13 -14.23
N ALA A 392 18.79 30.97 -14.56
CA ALA A 392 19.37 30.05 -15.50
C ALA A 392 18.35 29.65 -16.57
N PHE A 393 18.85 28.98 -17.60
CA PHE A 393 18.08 28.44 -18.73
C PHE A 393 18.24 26.94 -18.76
N ILE A 394 17.27 26.24 -19.35
CA ILE A 394 17.37 24.82 -19.63
C ILE A 394 18.14 24.63 -20.95
N LEU A 395 19.19 23.81 -20.90
CA LEU A 395 19.95 23.38 -22.07
C LEU A 395 19.84 21.86 -22.24
N LYS A 396 19.75 21.42 -23.49
CA LYS A 396 19.85 20.01 -23.87
C LYS A 396 21.19 19.82 -24.57
N SER A 397 21.95 18.79 -24.19
CA SER A 397 23.22 18.43 -24.84
C SER A 397 23.20 16.96 -25.25
N ILE A 398 23.77 16.65 -26.42
CA ILE A 398 23.83 15.28 -26.94
C ILE A 398 25.18 14.65 -26.59
N GLU A 399 25.10 13.48 -25.98
CA GLU A 399 26.27 12.66 -25.64
C GLU A 399 26.15 11.28 -26.30
N PRO A 400 27.25 10.56 -26.56
CA PRO A 400 27.18 9.20 -27.08
C PRO A 400 26.56 8.25 -26.06
N ALA A 401 25.90 7.17 -26.51
CA ALA A 401 25.31 6.19 -25.59
C ALA A 401 26.34 5.56 -24.63
N THR A 402 27.62 5.51 -25.01
CA THR A 402 28.74 5.08 -24.16
C THR A 402 29.02 6.02 -22.99
N TRP A 403 28.54 7.27 -23.04
CA TRP A 403 28.66 8.26 -21.98
C TRP A 403 27.98 7.82 -20.69
N LEU A 404 26.82 7.16 -20.77
CA LEU A 404 26.12 6.62 -19.58
C LEU A 404 26.97 5.60 -18.82
N LYS A 405 27.85 4.86 -19.51
CA LYS A 405 28.73 3.85 -18.92
C LYS A 405 30.02 4.43 -18.36
N SER A 406 30.50 5.53 -18.94
CA SER A 406 31.78 6.16 -18.57
C SER A 406 31.62 7.27 -17.54
N THR A 407 30.43 7.84 -17.40
CA THR A 407 30.14 8.91 -16.44
C THR A 407 29.70 8.34 -15.09
N LYS A 408 30.44 8.71 -14.05
CA LYS A 408 30.10 8.36 -12.67
C LYS A 408 28.76 8.98 -12.29
N ASP A 409 27.89 8.19 -11.68
CA ASP A 409 26.55 8.60 -11.20
C ASP A 409 25.58 9.04 -12.32
N ALA A 410 25.81 8.63 -13.57
CA ALA A 410 24.91 8.91 -14.70
C ALA A 410 23.45 8.46 -14.46
N PHE A 411 23.24 7.43 -13.65
CA PHE A 411 21.90 6.94 -13.28
C PHE A 411 21.06 7.96 -12.48
N ASP A 412 21.70 8.94 -11.85
CA ASP A 412 21.05 10.03 -11.10
C ASP A 412 20.75 11.25 -11.97
N LEU A 413 21.20 11.28 -13.23
CA LEU A 413 20.96 12.39 -14.14
C LEU A 413 19.63 12.26 -14.88
N VAL A 414 19.08 13.39 -15.31
CA VAL A 414 17.90 13.46 -16.17
C VAL A 414 18.35 13.46 -17.62
N TYR A 415 17.92 12.45 -18.38
CA TYR A 415 18.27 12.30 -19.79
C TYR A 415 17.17 11.58 -20.59
N GLU A 416 17.28 11.62 -21.92
CA GLU A 416 16.49 10.87 -22.89
C GLU A 416 17.42 9.98 -23.73
N GLU A 417 17.07 8.70 -23.90
CA GLU A 417 17.83 7.80 -24.77
C GLU A 417 17.31 7.87 -26.21
N ARG A 418 18.24 7.90 -27.17
CA ARG A 418 18.01 7.82 -28.61
C ARG A 418 18.93 6.75 -29.21
N ASP A 419 18.72 6.39 -30.47
CA ASP A 419 19.60 5.44 -31.16
C ASP A 419 21.04 5.98 -31.18
N ASN A 420 21.95 5.26 -30.53
CA ASN A 420 23.39 5.58 -30.34
C ASN A 420 23.73 6.87 -29.57
N ALA A 421 22.73 7.63 -29.09
CA ALA A 421 22.95 8.91 -28.41
C ALA A 421 22.04 9.08 -27.17
N VAL A 422 22.41 9.98 -26.27
CA VAL A 422 21.60 10.38 -25.12
C VAL A 422 21.53 11.90 -25.02
N VAL A 423 20.35 12.43 -24.75
CA VAL A 423 20.13 13.87 -24.57
C VAL A 423 20.08 14.17 -23.08
N VAL A 424 21.04 14.93 -22.59
CA VAL A 424 21.20 15.29 -21.18
C VAL A 424 20.67 16.69 -20.91
N TYR A 425 19.89 16.84 -19.84
CA TYR A 425 19.34 18.13 -19.42
C TYR A 425 20.31 18.85 -18.49
N ASN A 426 20.56 20.13 -18.76
CA ASN A 426 21.48 20.98 -18.03
C ASN A 426 20.82 22.30 -17.66
N ILE A 427 21.24 22.90 -16.55
CA ILE A 427 20.92 24.27 -16.15
C ILE A 427 22.13 25.16 -16.36
N ALA A 428 21.95 26.26 -17.09
CA ALA A 428 23.01 27.19 -17.43
C ALA A 428 22.71 28.65 -17.07
N CYS A 429 23.63 29.33 -16.39
CA CYS A 429 23.48 30.76 -15.97
C CYS A 429 24.51 31.70 -16.60
N GLY A 430 25.05 31.34 -17.77
CA GLY A 430 26.11 32.08 -18.47
C GLY A 430 27.53 31.81 -17.97
N GLU A 431 27.72 31.50 -16.69
CA GLU A 431 29.04 31.14 -16.11
C GLU A 431 29.19 29.65 -15.80
N HIS A 432 28.07 28.99 -15.46
CA HIS A 432 28.05 27.60 -15.04
C HIS A 432 27.08 26.83 -15.90
N VAL A 433 27.42 25.57 -16.19
CA VAL A 433 26.55 24.56 -16.78
C VAL A 433 26.56 23.37 -15.83
N ASN A 434 25.39 23.02 -15.28
CA ASN A 434 25.25 21.91 -14.35
C ASN A 434 24.24 20.90 -14.89
N PRO A 435 24.56 19.59 -14.90
CA PRO A 435 23.58 18.58 -15.29
C PRO A 435 22.47 18.50 -14.25
N VAL A 436 21.23 18.36 -14.72
CA VAL A 436 20.05 18.20 -13.88
C VAL A 436 20.01 16.78 -13.34
N LYS A 437 19.86 16.66 -12.02
CA LYS A 437 19.70 15.39 -11.34
C LYS A 437 18.22 15.07 -11.12
N LYS A 438 17.92 13.78 -10.96
CA LYS A 438 16.59 13.30 -10.54
C LYS A 438 16.23 13.81 -9.15
N THR A 439 17.23 13.99 -8.29
CA THR A 439 17.09 14.64 -6.98
C THR A 439 16.69 16.11 -7.11
N ASP A 440 17.24 16.83 -8.10
CA ASP A 440 16.88 18.22 -8.35
C ASP A 440 15.40 18.35 -8.81
N LEU A 441 14.92 17.46 -9.69
CA LEU A 441 13.50 17.42 -10.08
C LEU A 441 12.56 17.25 -8.87
N ALA A 442 12.94 16.34 -7.96
CA ALA A 442 12.15 16.08 -6.74
C ALA A 442 12.16 17.27 -5.78
N GLU A 443 13.29 17.99 -5.67
CA GLU A 443 13.43 19.23 -4.90
C GLU A 443 12.60 20.36 -5.50
N TRP A 444 12.63 20.53 -6.82
CA TRP A 444 11.92 21.59 -7.53
C TRP A 444 10.42 21.32 -7.68
N LEU A 445 9.96 20.11 -7.34
CA LEU A 445 8.58 19.66 -7.49
C LEU A 445 8.11 19.71 -8.95
N ILE A 446 8.98 19.31 -9.88
CA ILE A 446 8.68 19.28 -11.32
C ILE A 446 9.03 17.93 -11.94
N GLU A 447 8.44 17.63 -13.08
CA GLU A 447 8.73 16.46 -13.91
C GLU A 447 9.61 16.84 -15.11
N ARG A 448 10.13 15.83 -15.82
CA ARG A 448 10.92 16.05 -17.04
C ARG A 448 10.15 16.86 -18.09
N LYS A 449 8.83 16.64 -18.19
CA LYS A 449 7.97 17.34 -19.13
C LYS A 449 7.95 18.85 -18.90
N ASP A 450 8.04 19.30 -17.65
CA ASP A 450 8.10 20.73 -17.33
C ASP A 450 9.41 21.37 -17.83
N LEU A 451 10.52 20.59 -17.86
CA LEU A 451 11.77 21.04 -18.47
C LEU A 451 11.68 21.12 -20.00
N ASP A 452 10.95 20.20 -20.62
CA ASP A 452 10.68 20.22 -22.06
C ASP A 452 9.87 21.47 -22.42
N GLU A 453 8.79 21.76 -21.69
CA GLU A 453 7.96 22.96 -21.89
C GLU A 453 8.77 24.27 -21.71
N LEU A 454 9.65 24.35 -20.71
CA LEU A 454 10.53 25.50 -20.52
C LEU A 454 11.57 25.65 -21.63
N PHE A 455 12.18 24.55 -22.07
CA PHE A 455 13.15 24.57 -23.17
C PHE A 455 12.53 25.13 -24.46
N GLU A 456 11.28 24.73 -24.77
CA GLU A 456 10.56 25.24 -25.94
C GLU A 456 10.26 26.76 -25.82
N GLU A 457 9.87 27.24 -24.63
CA GLU A 457 9.65 28.67 -24.40
C GLU A 457 10.94 29.49 -24.51
N GLU A 458 12.07 28.93 -24.08
CA GLU A 458 13.38 29.58 -24.08
C GLU A 458 14.13 29.47 -25.42
N LEU A 459 13.64 28.67 -26.38
CA LEU A 459 14.34 28.36 -27.64
C LEU A 459 14.80 29.61 -28.41
N ASN A 460 13.97 30.66 -28.44
CA ASN A 460 14.27 31.93 -29.11
C ASN A 460 15.33 32.79 -28.39
N SER A 461 15.70 32.44 -27.15
CA SER A 461 16.70 33.15 -26.35
C SER A 461 18.07 32.45 -26.36
N LEU A 462 18.10 31.18 -26.74
CA LEU A 462 19.32 30.37 -26.79
C LEU A 462 20.16 30.76 -28.01
N ARG A 463 21.45 31.02 -27.77
CA ARG A 463 22.43 31.34 -28.82
C ARG A 463 23.47 30.24 -28.90
N ILE A 464 23.66 29.67 -30.09
CA ILE A 464 24.69 28.68 -30.35
C ILE A 464 25.80 29.33 -31.18
N ASN A 465 27.04 29.20 -30.72
CA ASN A 465 28.22 29.64 -31.47
C ASN A 465 28.79 28.43 -32.21
N VAL A 466 28.75 28.47 -33.53
CA VAL A 466 29.33 27.44 -34.39
C VAL A 466 30.08 28.08 -35.53
N GLU A 467 31.08 27.38 -36.02
CA GLU A 467 31.69 27.67 -37.31
C GLU A 467 31.04 26.76 -38.34
N ALA A 468 30.47 27.32 -39.40
CA ALA A 468 29.76 26.55 -40.40
C ALA A 468 30.23 26.88 -41.81
N HIS A 469 30.26 25.85 -42.65
CA HIS A 469 30.81 25.86 -44.00
C HIS A 469 29.78 25.29 -44.97
N VAL A 470 29.60 25.97 -46.10
CA VAL A 470 28.76 25.50 -47.20
C VAL A 470 29.66 25.02 -48.33
N GLY A 471 29.64 23.72 -48.63
CA GLY A 471 30.39 23.14 -49.73
C GLY A 471 29.47 22.65 -50.85
N LYS A 472 29.90 22.83 -52.10
CA LYS A 472 29.30 22.19 -53.26
C LYS A 472 30.11 20.96 -53.63
N PHE A 473 29.49 19.79 -53.58
CA PHE A 473 30.09 18.50 -53.88
C PHE A 473 29.33 17.88 -55.05
N GLY A 474 29.86 18.03 -56.26
CA GLY A 474 29.13 17.68 -57.48
C GLY A 474 27.86 18.53 -57.64
N ALA A 475 26.69 17.88 -57.71
CA ALA A 475 25.38 18.53 -57.76
C ALA A 475 24.79 18.87 -56.38
N ASP A 476 25.36 18.32 -55.30
CA ASP A 476 24.81 18.42 -53.95
C ASP A 476 25.41 19.59 -53.16
N VAL A 477 24.58 20.21 -52.33
CA VAL A 477 25.00 21.20 -51.33
C VAL A 477 25.03 20.50 -49.98
N ILE A 478 26.17 20.56 -49.30
CA ILE A 478 26.36 19.98 -47.97
C ILE A 478 26.84 21.09 -47.04
N VAL A 479 26.20 21.19 -45.88
CA VAL A 479 26.58 22.14 -44.82
C VAL A 479 27.30 21.37 -43.73
N GLY A 480 28.53 21.75 -43.43
CA GLY A 480 29.29 21.25 -42.29
C GLY A 480 29.28 22.28 -41.16
N ALA A 481 29.01 21.87 -39.93
CA ALA A 481 29.18 22.76 -38.77
C ALA A 481 30.11 22.14 -37.72
N LEU A 482 30.92 23.01 -37.12
CA LEU A 482 32.04 22.70 -36.26
C LEU A 482 31.95 23.52 -34.96
N SER A 483 32.00 22.85 -33.82
CA SER A 483 32.14 23.45 -32.49
C SER A 483 32.49 22.36 -31.48
N ASN A 484 32.81 22.70 -30.24
CA ASN A 484 33.03 21.67 -29.19
C ASN A 484 31.78 20.81 -28.91
N ASN A 485 30.59 21.28 -29.28
CA ASN A 485 29.32 20.55 -29.13
C ASN A 485 28.41 20.81 -30.35
N ALA A 486 28.91 20.62 -31.57
CA ALA A 486 28.15 20.92 -32.79
C ALA A 486 26.86 20.08 -32.86
N CYS A 487 26.90 18.85 -32.35
CA CYS A 487 25.74 17.95 -32.28
C CYS A 487 24.56 18.52 -31.48
N ASP A 488 24.78 19.48 -30.57
CA ASP A 488 23.69 20.07 -29.78
C ASP A 488 22.68 20.85 -30.66
N ILE A 489 23.05 21.19 -31.90
CA ILE A 489 22.09 21.71 -32.91
C ILE A 489 20.99 20.68 -33.21
N MET A 490 21.30 19.38 -33.10
CA MET A 490 20.38 18.27 -33.34
C MET A 490 19.43 18.00 -32.17
N VAL A 491 19.32 18.87 -31.17
CA VAL A 491 18.31 18.69 -30.11
C VAL A 491 16.91 19.15 -30.55
N HIS A 492 16.83 20.05 -31.53
CA HIS A 492 15.57 20.64 -31.98
C HIS A 492 15.62 21.11 -33.46
N PRO A 493 14.58 20.85 -34.30
CA PRO A 493 14.54 21.27 -35.71
C PRO A 493 14.75 22.78 -35.92
N GLY A 494 14.25 23.60 -35.00
CA GLY A 494 14.40 25.06 -35.07
C GLY A 494 15.86 25.54 -35.08
N PHE A 495 16.78 24.79 -34.45
CA PHE A 495 18.21 25.10 -34.55
C PHE A 495 18.80 24.71 -35.91
N VAL A 496 18.43 23.56 -36.46
CA VAL A 496 18.85 23.15 -37.81
C VAL A 496 18.40 24.19 -38.84
N LYS A 497 17.12 24.58 -38.79
CA LYS A 497 16.55 25.63 -39.64
C LYS A 497 17.26 26.98 -39.47
N GLY A 498 17.45 27.42 -38.23
CA GLY A 498 18.12 28.68 -37.94
C GLY A 498 19.57 28.75 -38.46
N LEU A 499 20.29 27.62 -38.49
CA LEU A 499 21.63 27.55 -39.05
C LEU A 499 21.61 27.70 -40.58
N LEU A 500 20.69 26.99 -41.25
CA LEU A 500 20.52 27.08 -42.70
C LEU A 500 20.09 28.48 -43.13
N ASP A 501 19.18 29.11 -42.39
CA ASP A 501 18.74 30.49 -42.59
C ASP A 501 19.90 31.48 -42.43
N ALA A 502 20.73 31.30 -41.40
CA ALA A 502 21.90 32.15 -41.14
C ALA A 502 22.95 32.04 -42.26
N LEU A 503 23.12 30.85 -42.84
CA LEU A 503 23.99 30.59 -43.98
C LEU A 503 23.36 30.95 -45.34
N LYS A 504 22.06 31.30 -45.36
CA LYS A 504 21.27 31.58 -46.57
C LYS A 504 21.27 30.42 -47.56
N VAL A 505 21.16 29.19 -47.06
CA VAL A 505 21.11 27.97 -47.86
C VAL A 505 19.71 27.37 -47.80
N ASP A 506 19.10 27.16 -48.98
CA ASP A 506 17.83 26.45 -49.11
C ASP A 506 18.09 24.98 -49.47
N MET A 507 17.72 24.07 -48.56
CA MET A 507 17.81 22.62 -48.75
C MET A 507 16.43 21.96 -48.89
N GLY A 508 15.35 22.73 -48.98
CA GLY A 508 13.97 22.24 -48.97
C GLY A 508 13.41 21.98 -47.56
N ASP A 509 12.22 21.38 -47.49
CA ASP A 509 11.45 21.24 -46.23
C ASP A 509 11.95 20.10 -45.32
N ARG A 510 12.85 19.23 -45.81
CA ARG A 510 13.29 18.04 -45.08
C ARG A 510 14.77 17.77 -45.31
N VAL A 511 15.51 17.60 -44.22
CA VAL A 511 16.96 17.38 -44.24
C VAL A 511 17.38 16.24 -43.34
N ILE A 512 18.50 15.61 -43.67
CA ILE A 512 19.20 14.66 -42.81
C ILE A 512 20.35 15.40 -42.16
N VAL A 513 20.45 15.28 -40.84
CA VAL A 513 21.59 15.76 -40.07
C VAL A 513 22.33 14.56 -39.51
N TYR A 514 23.62 14.46 -39.81
CA TYR A 514 24.49 13.39 -39.37
C TYR A 514 25.66 13.96 -38.57
N ALA A 515 25.84 13.45 -37.35
CA ALA A 515 26.95 13.74 -36.47
C ALA A 515 27.88 12.53 -36.37
N PRO A 516 28.92 12.44 -37.22
CA PRO A 516 29.97 11.42 -37.04
C PRO A 516 30.71 11.61 -35.71
N MET A 517 30.87 12.87 -35.28
CA MET A 517 31.50 13.25 -34.03
C MET A 517 30.63 14.26 -33.29
N LYS A 518 30.82 14.39 -31.98
CA LYS A 518 30.17 15.43 -31.17
C LYS A 518 30.47 16.84 -31.71
N GLU A 519 31.68 17.01 -32.25
CA GLU A 519 32.23 18.29 -32.67
C GLU A 519 31.96 18.64 -34.14
N LEU A 520 31.40 17.71 -34.91
CA LEU A 520 31.15 17.86 -36.35
C LEU A 520 29.76 17.34 -36.71
N ILE A 521 28.96 18.18 -37.37
CA ILE A 521 27.72 17.77 -38.02
C ILE A 521 27.76 18.05 -39.52
N LEU A 522 27.02 17.23 -40.26
CA LEU A 522 26.77 17.34 -41.69
C LEU A 522 25.26 17.46 -41.90
N ILE A 523 24.83 18.47 -42.65
CA ILE A 523 23.44 18.67 -43.04
C ILE A 523 23.36 18.52 -44.56
N TYR A 524 22.49 17.64 -45.02
CA TYR A 524 22.32 17.33 -46.43
C TYR A 524 20.88 16.89 -46.73
N ARG A 525 20.54 16.88 -48.02
CA ARG A 525 19.23 16.42 -48.48
C ARG A 525 19.16 14.90 -48.53
N GLU A 526 17.95 14.35 -48.37
CA GLU A 526 17.70 12.91 -48.42
C GLU A 526 18.11 12.25 -49.75
N ASP A 527 18.15 13.02 -50.86
CA ASP A 527 18.54 12.59 -52.20
C ASP A 527 20.02 12.80 -52.56
N ALA A 528 20.87 13.22 -51.61
CA ALA A 528 22.29 13.46 -51.86
C ALA A 528 23.08 12.17 -52.20
N ASP A 529 24.04 12.27 -53.13
CA ASP A 529 24.87 11.13 -53.55
C ASP A 529 25.85 10.71 -52.44
N VAL A 530 25.92 9.41 -52.16
CA VAL A 530 26.75 8.82 -51.10
C VAL A 530 28.25 9.12 -51.30
N ASN A 531 28.73 9.19 -52.55
CA ASN A 531 30.12 9.53 -52.83
C ASN A 531 30.43 11.00 -52.51
N ASN A 532 29.47 11.90 -52.74
CA ASN A 532 29.58 13.31 -52.38
C ASN A 532 29.62 13.47 -50.85
N LEU A 533 28.79 12.73 -50.12
CA LEU A 533 28.80 12.68 -48.65
C LEU A 533 30.14 12.17 -48.09
N ASN A 534 30.67 11.07 -48.64
CA ASN A 534 31.97 10.53 -48.23
C ASN A 534 33.11 11.54 -48.49
N THR A 535 33.08 12.23 -49.62
CA THR A 535 34.07 13.26 -49.96
C THR A 535 33.99 14.45 -48.99
N ALA A 536 32.77 14.92 -48.69
CA ALA A 536 32.56 16.01 -47.73
C ALA A 536 33.00 15.63 -46.32
N MET A 537 32.72 14.40 -45.89
CA MET A 537 33.15 13.89 -44.59
C MET A 537 34.68 13.86 -44.46
N LEU A 538 35.41 13.39 -45.49
CA LEU A 538 36.87 13.37 -45.48
C LEU A 538 37.46 14.79 -45.39
N GLN A 539 36.97 15.72 -46.20
CA GLN A 539 37.44 17.12 -46.18
C GLN A 539 37.17 17.80 -44.83
N LEU A 540 35.99 17.56 -44.23
CA LEU A 540 35.65 18.14 -42.95
C LEU A 540 36.39 17.48 -41.78
N GLN A 541 36.68 16.18 -41.86
CA GLN A 541 37.56 15.51 -40.90
C GLN A 541 38.99 16.05 -40.94
N GLU A 542 39.52 16.39 -42.12
CA GLU A 542 40.81 17.06 -42.25
C GLU A 542 40.80 18.46 -41.59
N ILE A 543 39.70 19.21 -41.76
CA ILE A 543 39.52 20.53 -41.11
C ILE A 543 39.40 20.38 -39.59
N VAL A 544 38.67 19.38 -39.10
CA VAL A 544 38.55 19.07 -37.66
C VAL A 544 39.90 18.68 -37.09
N ALA A 545 40.66 17.82 -37.77
CA ALA A 545 41.99 17.38 -37.32
C ALA A 545 43.03 18.52 -37.33
N ALA A 546 42.86 19.50 -38.22
CA ALA A 546 43.66 20.72 -38.23
C ALA A 546 43.29 21.70 -37.10
N LYS A 547 42.15 21.51 -36.45
CA LYS A 547 41.70 22.30 -35.30
C LYS A 547 41.93 21.54 -34.01
N ASP A 548 42.21 22.28 -32.94
CA ASP A 548 42.39 21.73 -31.60
C ASP A 548 41.02 21.41 -30.94
N LEU A 549 40.16 20.69 -31.67
CA LEU A 549 38.86 20.22 -31.20
C LEU A 549 39.00 18.79 -30.67
N SER A 550 38.18 18.45 -29.66
CA SER A 550 38.00 17.06 -29.29
C SER A 550 37.41 16.25 -30.46
N GLN A 551 37.73 14.97 -30.52
CA GLN A 551 37.25 14.06 -31.58
C GLN A 551 36.45 12.94 -30.94
N THR A 552 35.25 13.29 -30.45
CA THR A 552 34.40 12.37 -29.71
C THR A 552 33.48 11.65 -30.68
N LEU A 553 33.69 10.35 -30.89
CA LEU A 553 32.85 9.54 -31.78
C LEU A 553 31.39 9.52 -31.29
N LEU A 554 30.44 9.83 -32.18
CA LEU A 554 29.01 9.83 -31.87
C LEU A 554 28.20 8.90 -32.79
N ASP A 555 28.43 8.97 -34.11
CA ASP A 555 27.71 8.19 -35.12
C ASP A 555 26.17 8.23 -34.97
N TYR A 556 25.64 9.46 -35.00
CA TYR A 556 24.21 9.74 -34.80
C TYR A 556 23.62 10.47 -36.00
N ALA A 557 22.52 9.97 -36.55
CA ALA A 557 21.79 10.62 -37.64
C ALA A 557 20.32 10.81 -37.27
N CYS A 558 19.73 11.92 -37.71
CA CYS A 558 18.32 12.19 -37.53
C CYS A 558 17.76 12.95 -38.74
N VAL A 559 16.50 12.69 -39.07
CA VAL A 559 15.76 13.41 -40.10
C VAL A 559 14.95 14.52 -39.45
N TYR A 560 14.96 15.71 -40.03
CA TYR A 560 14.21 16.87 -39.54
C TYR A 560 13.31 17.42 -40.64
N ASP A 561 12.06 17.71 -40.27
CA ASP A 561 11.13 18.50 -41.07
C ASP A 561 11.26 19.97 -40.60
N LEU A 562 11.48 20.90 -41.55
CA LEU A 562 11.88 22.29 -41.31
C LEU A 562 10.69 23.26 -41.32
N ASP A 563 9.50 22.79 -40.97
CA ASP A 563 8.25 23.56 -41.10
C ASP A 563 8.19 24.75 -40.12
N GLU A 564 8.72 24.61 -38.89
CA GLU A 564 8.61 25.61 -37.82
C GLU A 564 9.94 25.83 -37.05
N GLY A 565 10.22 27.08 -36.66
CA GLY A 565 11.31 27.44 -35.73
C GLY A 565 12.25 28.57 -36.18
N HIS A 566 12.86 29.27 -35.20
CA HIS A 566 13.86 30.32 -35.41
C HIS A 566 15.02 30.17 -34.39
N GLY A 567 16.01 29.32 -34.69
CA GLY A 567 17.26 29.28 -33.92
C GLY A 567 18.13 30.52 -34.19
N ILE A 568 18.79 31.07 -33.15
CA ILE A 568 19.70 32.22 -33.30
C ILE A 568 21.16 31.75 -33.28
N PHE A 569 21.89 32.05 -34.36
CA PHE A 569 23.29 31.67 -34.54
C PHE A 569 24.21 32.89 -34.64
N ASN A 570 25.38 32.80 -34.00
CA ASN A 570 26.51 33.67 -34.34
C ASN A 570 27.50 32.85 -35.19
N ILE A 571 27.55 33.14 -36.49
CA ILE A 571 28.57 32.55 -37.37
C ILE A 571 29.85 33.36 -37.20
N VAL A 572 30.95 32.68 -36.82
CA VAL A 572 32.27 33.30 -36.75
C VAL A 572 32.94 33.16 -38.12
N ASP A 573 32.94 34.22 -38.91
CA ASP A 573 33.69 34.27 -40.18
C ASP A 573 35.20 34.32 -39.89
N LEU A 574 35.98 33.46 -40.57
CA LEU A 574 37.43 33.59 -40.64
C LEU A 574 37.82 34.71 -41.63
N PRO A 575 38.94 35.43 -41.41
CA PRO A 575 39.43 36.40 -42.37
C PRO A 575 39.69 35.74 -43.72
N GLU A 576 39.33 36.43 -44.81
CA GLU A 576 39.48 35.96 -46.19
C GLU A 576 40.86 35.33 -46.42
N LYS A 577 40.87 34.09 -46.93
CA LYS A 577 42.09 33.48 -47.47
C LYS A 577 42.64 34.41 -48.55
N ARG A 578 43.89 34.86 -48.38
CA ARG A 578 44.72 35.42 -49.45
C ARG A 578 44.72 34.46 -50.64
N GLY A 579 44.58 35.04 -51.84
CA GLY A 579 44.23 34.34 -53.07
C GLY A 579 45.23 33.30 -53.61
N GLU A 580 44.67 32.63 -54.62
CA GLU A 580 45.27 31.87 -55.74
C GLU A 580 46.00 30.54 -55.49
N ALA A 581 45.45 29.47 -56.08
CA ALA A 581 46.05 28.67 -57.15
C ALA A 581 44.94 27.75 -57.71
N GLU A 582 44.42 28.04 -58.91
CA GLU A 582 44.79 27.45 -60.21
C GLU A 582 44.32 26.00 -60.42
N ASP A 583 43.62 25.80 -61.54
CA ASP A 583 43.13 24.54 -62.10
C ASP A 583 44.16 23.41 -61.97
N TYR A 584 43.75 22.27 -61.41
CA TYR A 584 44.43 21.01 -61.69
C TYR A 584 43.78 20.35 -62.91
N PRO A 585 44.50 20.12 -64.01
CA PRO A 585 43.99 19.33 -65.11
C PRO A 585 43.90 17.86 -64.67
N ILE A 586 42.77 17.25 -65.00
CA ILE A 586 42.55 15.80 -64.92
C ILE A 586 43.61 15.13 -65.81
N ALA A 587 44.52 14.37 -65.21
CA ALA A 587 45.40 13.48 -65.97
C ALA A 587 44.58 12.27 -66.43
N GLU A 588 44.30 12.21 -67.74
CA GLU A 588 43.82 11.01 -68.42
C GLU A 588 44.84 9.87 -68.19
N LEU A 589 44.39 8.78 -67.57
CA LEU A 589 45.13 7.52 -67.57
C LEU A 589 45.03 6.90 -68.97
N PRO A 590 46.14 6.41 -69.57
CA PRO A 590 46.09 5.71 -70.85
C PRO A 590 45.44 4.32 -70.67
N PRO A 591 44.83 3.77 -71.73
CA PRO A 591 44.20 2.45 -71.66
C PRO A 591 45.30 1.38 -71.74
N GLU A 592 45.24 0.38 -70.87
CA GLU A 592 45.94 -0.88 -71.09
C GLU A 592 44.96 -2.05 -71.16
N GLU A 593 45.26 -2.88 -72.15
CA GLU A 593 44.45 -3.94 -72.70
C GLU A 593 44.42 -5.19 -71.82
N VAL A 594 43.40 -5.97 -72.14
CA VAL A 594 43.12 -7.33 -71.69
C VAL A 594 44.28 -8.27 -72.04
N ASP A 595 44.68 -9.13 -71.09
CA ASP A 595 44.82 -10.57 -71.36
C ASP A 595 44.90 -11.44 -70.08
N GLY A 596 44.00 -12.41 -70.01
CA GLY A 596 44.40 -13.82 -69.93
C GLY A 596 44.73 -14.46 -68.58
N ALA A 597 43.69 -15.06 -67.98
CA ALA A 597 43.66 -16.44 -67.44
C ALA A 597 44.65 -16.90 -66.35
N GLY A 598 44.11 -17.45 -65.25
CA GLY A 598 44.85 -18.40 -64.42
C GLY A 598 44.25 -18.67 -63.04
N ASN A 599 43.47 -19.75 -62.95
CA ASN A 599 42.86 -20.32 -61.75
C ASN A 599 43.81 -20.56 -60.54
N VAL A 600 43.14 -20.74 -59.39
CA VAL A 600 43.40 -21.68 -58.28
C VAL A 600 43.75 -21.04 -56.92
N VAL A 601 42.84 -21.30 -55.98
CA VAL A 601 42.91 -21.20 -54.51
C VAL A 601 42.94 -22.65 -53.99
N PRO A 602 43.21 -22.99 -52.70
CA PRO A 602 44.15 -22.52 -51.67
C PRO A 602 45.05 -23.68 -51.16
N GLU A 603 45.98 -23.45 -50.22
CA GLU A 603 46.25 -24.49 -49.21
C GLU A 603 46.79 -23.96 -47.88
N GLN A 604 46.45 -24.73 -46.86
CA GLN A 604 46.59 -24.52 -45.41
C GLN A 604 48.04 -24.65 -44.92
N GLY A 605 48.31 -24.14 -43.71
CA GLY A 605 49.53 -24.48 -42.99
C GLY A 605 49.60 -23.88 -41.59
N HIS A 606 49.09 -24.62 -40.61
CA HIS A 606 49.39 -24.45 -39.19
C HIS A 606 50.90 -24.45 -38.92
N HIS A 607 51.36 -23.63 -37.97
CA HIS A 607 52.20 -24.12 -36.88
C HIS A 607 52.09 -23.23 -35.63
N ASP A 608 51.79 -23.94 -34.55
CA ASP A 608 51.72 -23.50 -33.17
C ASP A 608 53.12 -23.44 -32.53
N VAL A 609 53.15 -23.06 -31.25
CA VAL A 609 54.15 -23.40 -30.21
C VAL A 609 55.01 -22.24 -29.64
N SER A 610 54.55 -21.80 -28.46
CA SER A 610 55.27 -21.61 -27.19
C SER A 610 55.95 -20.28 -26.85
N GLY A 611 55.72 -19.88 -25.60
CA GLY A 611 56.52 -18.90 -24.88
C GLY A 611 55.88 -18.48 -23.56
N ALA A 612 55.92 -19.37 -22.56
CA ALA A 612 55.46 -19.11 -21.21
C ALA A 612 56.23 -17.94 -20.54
N ARG A 613 55.48 -16.99 -19.97
CA ARG A 613 55.65 -16.50 -18.59
C ARG A 613 54.41 -15.74 -18.13
#